data_AF-R7VKD4-F1
#
_entry.id   AF-R7VKD4-F1
#
_cell.length_a   1.000
_cell.length_b   1.000
_cell.length_c   1.000
_cell.angle_alpha   90.00
_cell.angle_beta   90.00
_cell.angle_gamma   90.00
#
_symmetry.space_group_name_H-M   'P 1'
#
loop_
_entity.id
_entity.type
_entity.pdbx_description
1 polymer ?
#
loop_
_entity_poly.entity_id
_entity_poly.type
_entity_poly.pdbx_seq_one_letter_code
_entity_poly.pdbx_strand_id
1 'polypeptide(L)'
;MALFLLAGLLLQMMILEAVSLPETSAVFCRQRDGILPFDTFALHSCANCYGYLFPYKELRAYKEFLISVNGGQFPRTTFIRADMHSIKYTNAICSTLNYDECQRWQSCCQEAENCCLNMAYNQQEYDPEHFKVTCPRTWDGFGCWGDTPASTTVSISCPIFITHVDKLRKLNITIV
;
A
#
# COMPACT_ATOMS: atom_id res chain seq x y z
N MET A 1 34.93 -8.45 -48.47
CA MET A 1 34.18 -7.50 -47.62
C MET A 1 32.68 -7.82 -47.49
N ALA A 2 32.27 -9.09 -47.60
CA ALA A 2 30.86 -9.50 -47.42
C ALA A 2 30.64 -10.46 -46.24
N LEU A 3 31.70 -10.97 -45.60
CA LEU A 3 31.60 -11.85 -44.43
C LEU A 3 31.50 -11.12 -43.08
N PHE A 4 31.84 -9.83 -43.01
CA PHE A 4 31.80 -9.05 -41.77
C PHE A 4 30.43 -8.42 -41.48
N LEU A 5 29.51 -8.40 -42.45
CA LEU A 5 28.19 -7.78 -42.28
C LEU A 5 27.12 -8.74 -41.73
N LEU A 6 27.32 -10.05 -41.84
CA LEU A 6 26.37 -11.05 -41.31
C LEU A 6 26.60 -11.40 -39.83
N ALA A 7 27.83 -11.21 -39.31
CA ALA A 7 28.13 -11.42 -37.91
C ALA A 7 27.60 -10.29 -36.99
N GLY A 8 27.44 -9.08 -37.53
CA GLY A 8 26.94 -7.92 -36.78
C GLY A 8 25.42 -7.91 -36.56
N LEU A 9 24.65 -8.60 -37.39
CA LEU A 9 23.18 -8.64 -37.32
C LEU A 9 22.63 -9.79 -36.44
N LEU A 10 23.46 -10.76 -36.06
CA LEU A 10 23.06 -11.88 -35.19
C LEU A 10 23.38 -11.64 -33.71
N LEU A 11 24.12 -10.59 -33.37
CA LEU A 11 24.52 -10.28 -31.98
C LEU A 11 23.65 -9.23 -31.27
N GLN A 12 22.59 -8.71 -31.91
CA GLN A 12 21.80 -7.59 -31.37
C GLN A 12 20.35 -7.91 -30.99
N MET A 13 19.94 -9.18 -30.92
CA MET A 13 18.56 -9.55 -30.54
C MET A 13 18.43 -10.55 -29.41
N MET A 14 19.53 -10.95 -28.76
CA MET A 14 19.46 -11.69 -27.51
C MET A 14 19.63 -10.70 -26.34
N ILE A 15 18.76 -10.86 -25.34
CA ILE A 15 18.65 -10.06 -24.11
C ILE A 15 17.79 -8.79 -24.25
N LEU A 16 16.54 -8.97 -24.66
CA LEU A 16 15.46 -8.32 -23.91
C LEU A 16 15.03 -9.34 -22.86
N GLU A 17 15.76 -9.41 -21.75
CA GLU A 17 15.18 -9.99 -20.54
C GLU A 17 14.00 -9.09 -20.20
N ALA A 18 12.80 -9.56 -20.53
CA ALA A 18 11.61 -9.07 -19.87
C ALA A 18 11.89 -9.25 -18.39
N VAL A 19 12.10 -8.15 -17.66
CA VAL A 19 11.94 -8.14 -16.21
C VAL A 19 10.49 -8.56 -16.01
N SER A 20 10.26 -9.85 -15.79
CA SER A 20 8.95 -10.36 -15.44
C SER A 20 8.66 -9.77 -14.07
N LEU A 21 7.91 -8.67 -14.04
CA LEU A 21 7.30 -8.22 -12.80
C LEU A 21 6.54 -9.45 -12.27
N PRO A 22 6.83 -9.93 -11.05
CA PRO A 22 6.08 -11.06 -10.52
C PRO A 22 4.60 -10.72 -10.60
N GLU A 23 3.79 -11.70 -11.03
CA GLU A 23 2.35 -11.53 -11.01
C GLU A 23 1.95 -11.09 -9.60
N THR A 24 1.19 -10.00 -9.48
CA THR A 24 0.76 -9.44 -8.18
C THR A 24 0.00 -10.47 -7.34
N SER A 25 -0.54 -11.51 -7.97
CA SER A 25 -1.16 -12.69 -7.37
C SER A 25 -0.23 -13.48 -6.42
N ALA A 26 1.08 -13.39 -6.59
CA ALA A 26 2.09 -14.07 -5.77
C ALA A 26 2.63 -13.19 -4.62
N VAL A 27 2.22 -11.92 -4.54
CA VAL A 27 2.71 -10.97 -3.54
C VAL A 27 1.85 -11.02 -2.28
N PHE A 28 2.48 -11.23 -1.12
CA PHE A 28 1.84 -11.23 0.19
C PHE A 28 2.39 -10.11 1.06
N CYS A 29 1.50 -9.40 1.74
CA CYS A 29 1.83 -8.18 2.45
C CYS A 29 1.27 -8.17 3.87
N ARG A 30 2.13 -7.77 4.82
CA ARG A 30 1.80 -7.76 6.24
C ARG A 30 1.24 -6.40 6.65
N GLN A 31 0.03 -6.40 7.18
CA GLN A 31 -0.55 -5.28 7.92
C GLN A 31 -0.93 -5.69 9.33
N ARG A 32 -1.47 -4.75 10.11
CA ARG A 32 -1.99 -4.99 11.47
C ARG A 32 -2.92 -6.20 11.56
N ASP A 33 -3.79 -6.38 10.57
CA ASP A 33 -4.85 -7.39 10.61
C ASP A 33 -4.41 -8.76 10.05
N GLY A 34 -3.14 -8.89 9.62
CA GLY A 34 -2.54 -10.14 9.14
C GLY A 34 -1.72 -10.00 7.87
N ILE A 35 -1.41 -11.13 7.24
CA ILE A 35 -0.73 -11.22 5.94
C ILE A 35 -1.79 -11.50 4.88
N LEU A 36 -1.90 -10.62 3.87
CA LEU A 36 -2.90 -10.72 2.81
C LEU A 36 -2.24 -10.75 1.42
N PRO A 37 -2.85 -11.41 0.42
CA PRO A 37 -2.47 -11.23 -0.98
C PRO A 37 -2.59 -9.76 -1.41
N PHE A 38 -1.75 -9.30 -2.34
CA PHE A 38 -1.67 -7.92 -2.80
C PHE A 38 -3.04 -7.28 -3.08
N ASP A 39 -3.88 -7.95 -3.88
CA ASP A 39 -5.18 -7.40 -4.27
C ASP A 39 -6.11 -7.21 -3.06
N THR A 40 -6.06 -8.13 -2.08
CA THR A 40 -6.86 -8.01 -0.85
C THR A 40 -6.27 -6.94 0.06
N PHE A 41 -4.94 -6.91 0.19
CA PHE A 41 -4.21 -5.90 0.94
C PHE A 41 -4.54 -4.49 0.44
N ALA A 42 -4.54 -4.26 -0.87
CA ALA A 42 -4.80 -2.96 -1.47
C ALA A 42 -6.19 -2.43 -1.08
N LEU A 43 -7.23 -3.26 -1.26
CA LEU A 43 -8.61 -2.89 -0.92
C LEU A 43 -8.79 -2.69 0.58
N HIS A 44 -8.24 -3.61 1.37
CA HIS A 44 -8.34 -3.57 2.83
C HIS A 44 -7.64 -2.33 3.41
N SER A 45 -6.43 -2.02 2.90
CA SER A 45 -5.68 -0.84 3.31
C SER A 45 -6.38 0.44 2.89
N CYS A 46 -6.98 0.48 1.69
CA CYS A 46 -7.80 1.61 1.23
C CYS A 46 -9.04 1.86 2.10
N ALA A 47 -9.73 0.80 2.53
CA ALA A 47 -10.85 0.93 3.45
C ALA A 47 -10.38 1.48 4.81
N ASN A 48 -9.31 0.91 5.36
CA ASN A 48 -8.67 1.39 6.59
C ASN A 48 -8.23 2.85 6.49
N CYS A 49 -7.60 3.25 5.38
CA CYS A 49 -7.20 4.63 5.09
C CYS A 49 -8.38 5.61 5.22
N TYR A 50 -9.53 5.29 4.63
CA TYR A 50 -10.74 6.12 4.80
C TYR A 50 -11.16 6.18 6.27
N GLY A 51 -11.23 5.03 6.94
CA GLY A 51 -11.65 4.95 8.34
C GLY A 51 -10.76 5.76 9.30
N TYR A 52 -9.46 5.78 9.06
CA TYR A 52 -8.50 6.53 9.88
C TYR A 52 -8.46 8.01 9.57
N LEU A 53 -8.50 8.39 8.29
CA LEU A 53 -8.44 9.79 7.89
C LEU A 53 -9.75 10.53 8.15
N PHE A 54 -10.88 9.81 8.10
CA PHE A 54 -12.22 10.41 8.14
C PHE A 54 -13.18 9.71 9.11
N PRO A 55 -12.83 9.58 10.40
CA PRO A 55 -13.61 8.80 11.38
C PRO A 55 -15.04 9.34 11.59
N TYR A 56 -15.29 10.61 11.24
CA TYR A 56 -16.58 11.27 11.42
C TYR A 56 -17.42 11.39 10.13
N LYS A 57 -16.94 10.89 8.98
CA LYS A 57 -17.71 10.92 7.72
C LYS A 57 -18.80 9.83 7.69
N GLU A 58 -19.58 9.77 6.61
CA GLU A 58 -20.71 8.84 6.49
C GLU A 58 -20.30 7.36 6.49
N LEU A 59 -19.19 7.04 5.82
CA LEU A 59 -18.78 5.66 5.59
C LEU A 59 -17.91 5.11 6.73
N ARG A 60 -17.97 3.80 6.94
CA ARG A 60 -17.14 3.07 7.91
C ARG A 60 -16.36 1.96 7.21
N ALA A 61 -15.09 1.82 7.56
CA ALA A 61 -14.25 0.75 7.06
C ALA A 61 -14.73 -0.61 7.59
N TYR A 62 -14.81 -1.60 6.70
CA TYR A 62 -15.08 -2.98 7.03
C TYR A 62 -14.43 -3.89 5.99
N LYS A 63 -13.31 -4.53 6.37
CA LYS A 63 -12.50 -5.34 5.46
C LYS A 63 -12.16 -4.58 4.17
N GLU A 64 -12.49 -5.11 3.00
CA GLU A 64 -12.24 -4.52 1.68
C GLU A 64 -13.29 -3.47 1.26
N PHE A 65 -14.22 -3.12 2.16
CA PHE A 65 -15.38 -2.30 1.86
C PHE A 65 -15.51 -1.09 2.78
N LEU A 66 -16.24 -0.10 2.28
CA LEU A 66 -16.81 1.00 3.03
C LEU A 66 -18.32 0.80 3.13
N ILE A 67 -18.86 0.90 4.35
CA ILE A 67 -20.29 0.70 4.63
C ILE A 67 -20.93 2.02 5.02
N SER A 68 -22.04 2.40 4.39
CA SER A 68 -22.89 3.49 4.89
C SER A 68 -23.73 3.01 6.06
N VAL A 69 -23.45 3.51 7.27
CA VAL A 69 -24.11 3.04 8.51
C VAL A 69 -25.33 3.87 8.89
N ASN A 70 -25.25 5.19 8.73
CA ASN A 70 -26.30 6.12 9.15
C ASN A 70 -27.29 6.45 8.04
N GLY A 71 -26.94 6.11 6.79
CA GLY A 71 -27.63 6.59 5.61
C GLY A 71 -27.29 8.06 5.36
N GLY A 72 -27.36 8.46 4.09
CA GLY A 72 -27.02 9.81 3.68
C GLY A 72 -27.03 9.87 2.17
N GLN A 73 -25.85 10.03 1.57
CA GLN A 73 -25.72 9.92 0.13
C GLN A 73 -25.99 8.49 -0.35
N PHE A 74 -25.64 7.50 0.46
CA PHE A 74 -25.94 6.10 0.18
C PHE A 74 -27.03 5.58 1.12
N PRO A 75 -27.88 4.64 0.67
CA PRO A 75 -28.77 3.91 1.57
C PRO A 75 -27.99 3.22 2.69
N ARG A 76 -28.61 3.09 3.87
CA ARG A 76 -28.02 2.31 4.97
C ARG A 76 -27.63 0.92 4.50
N THR A 77 -26.52 0.41 5.02
CA THR A 77 -25.94 -0.91 4.70
C THR A 77 -25.45 -1.07 3.26
N THR A 78 -25.30 0.02 2.51
CA THR A 78 -24.63 -0.03 1.20
C THR A 78 -23.15 -0.35 1.38
N PHE A 79 -22.66 -1.35 0.66
CA PHE A 79 -21.24 -1.72 0.59
C PHE A 79 -20.61 -1.15 -0.67
N ILE A 80 -19.54 -0.39 -0.50
CA ILE A 80 -18.74 0.18 -1.60
C ILE A 80 -17.35 -0.44 -1.50
N ARG A 81 -16.88 -1.09 -2.57
CA ARG A 81 -15.52 -1.66 -2.59
C ARG A 81 -14.50 -0.53 -2.51
N ALA A 82 -13.51 -0.64 -1.63
CA ALA A 82 -12.48 0.38 -1.45
C ALA A 82 -11.37 0.25 -2.50
N ASP A 83 -11.74 0.43 -3.77
CA ASP A 83 -10.88 0.18 -4.93
C ASP A 83 -10.52 1.50 -5.61
N MET A 84 -9.28 1.96 -5.41
CA MET A 84 -8.78 3.23 -5.95
C MET A 84 -8.57 3.18 -7.48
N HIS A 85 -8.32 1.98 -8.03
CA HIS A 85 -8.03 1.79 -9.46
C HIS A 85 -9.30 1.70 -10.32
N SER A 86 -10.46 1.55 -9.68
CA SER A 86 -11.75 1.54 -10.35
C SER A 86 -12.42 2.91 -10.30
N ILE A 87 -12.53 3.58 -11.46
CA ILE A 87 -13.20 4.89 -11.57
C ILE A 87 -14.62 4.90 -10.96
N LYS A 88 -15.35 3.77 -11.07
CA LYS A 88 -16.69 3.62 -10.49
C LYS A 88 -16.65 3.74 -8.96
N TYR A 89 -15.75 3.01 -8.31
CA TYR A 89 -15.65 2.98 -6.86
C TYR A 89 -14.99 4.26 -6.32
N THR A 90 -13.94 4.74 -6.99
CA THR A 90 -13.30 6.03 -6.68
C THR A 90 -14.28 7.19 -6.74
N ASN A 91 -15.12 7.29 -7.79
CA ASN A 91 -16.14 8.33 -7.87
C ASN A 91 -17.18 8.21 -6.76
N ALA A 92 -17.64 7.00 -6.44
CA ALA A 92 -18.60 6.77 -5.36
C ALA A 92 -18.03 7.21 -4.00
N ILE A 93 -16.80 6.82 -3.68
CA ILE A 93 -16.15 7.16 -2.40
C ILE A 93 -15.85 8.66 -2.34
N CYS A 94 -15.23 9.20 -3.37
CA CYS A 94 -14.86 10.62 -3.42
C CYS A 94 -16.06 11.56 -3.45
N SER A 95 -17.23 11.11 -3.88
CA SER A 95 -18.45 11.93 -3.76
C SER A 95 -18.88 12.19 -2.31
N THR A 96 -18.40 11.39 -1.35
CA THR A 96 -18.59 11.62 0.10
C THR A 96 -17.52 12.53 0.74
N LEU A 97 -16.53 12.95 -0.06
CA LEU A 97 -15.35 13.69 0.36
C LEU A 97 -15.26 15.01 -0.42
N ASN A 98 -14.58 16.00 0.13
CA ASN A 98 -14.15 17.15 -0.67
C ASN A 98 -12.91 16.79 -1.52
N TYR A 99 -12.47 17.70 -2.40
CA TYR A 99 -11.34 17.45 -3.29
C TYR A 99 -10.05 17.06 -2.55
N ASP A 100 -9.66 17.82 -1.52
CA ASP A 100 -8.46 17.53 -0.70
C ASP A 100 -8.57 16.19 0.02
N GLU A 101 -9.72 15.93 0.65
CA GLU A 101 -9.98 14.66 1.34
C GLU A 101 -9.89 13.46 0.39
N CYS A 102 -10.47 13.57 -0.81
CA CYS A 102 -10.37 12.54 -1.84
C CYS A 102 -8.92 12.30 -2.28
N GLN A 103 -8.13 13.37 -2.49
CA GLN A 103 -6.71 13.24 -2.84
C GLN A 103 -5.91 12.57 -1.72
N ARG A 104 -6.18 12.91 -0.46
CA ARG A 104 -5.53 12.31 0.71
C ARG A 104 -5.87 10.83 0.85
N TRP A 105 -7.13 10.45 0.63
CA TRP A 105 -7.54 9.04 0.62
C TRP A 105 -6.76 8.25 -0.44
N GLN A 106 -6.71 8.74 -1.68
CA GLN A 106 -5.97 8.11 -2.78
C GLN A 106 -4.48 8.04 -2.49
N SER A 107 -3.89 9.10 -1.94
CA SER A 107 -2.48 9.07 -1.53
C SER A 107 -2.20 8.04 -0.44
N CYS A 108 -3.08 7.87 0.55
CA CYS A 108 -2.95 6.83 1.57
C CYS A 108 -3.02 5.42 0.97
N CYS A 109 -3.97 5.17 0.07
CA CYS A 109 -4.07 3.93 -0.70
C CYS A 109 -2.77 3.62 -1.46
N GLN A 110 -2.25 4.60 -2.19
CA GLN A 110 -1.04 4.45 -2.99
C GLN A 110 0.19 4.15 -2.13
N GLU A 111 0.35 4.84 -0.99
CA GLU A 111 1.45 4.60 -0.06
C GLU A 111 1.37 3.20 0.56
N ALA A 112 0.17 2.69 0.86
CA ALA A 112 -0.02 1.32 1.32
C ALA A 112 0.40 0.30 0.25
N GLU A 113 -0.04 0.46 -0.99
CA GLU A 113 0.36 -0.42 -2.12
C GLU A 113 1.87 -0.38 -2.33
N ASN A 114 2.47 0.79 -2.34
CA ASN A 114 3.93 0.96 -2.44
C ASN A 114 4.64 0.23 -1.29
N CYS A 115 4.11 0.34 -0.06
CA CYS A 115 4.65 -0.37 1.08
C CYS A 115 4.60 -1.89 0.89
N CYS A 116 3.48 -2.40 0.41
CA CYS A 116 3.29 -3.82 0.13
C CYS A 116 4.30 -4.33 -0.92
N LEU A 117 4.48 -3.60 -2.03
CA LEU A 117 5.50 -3.93 -3.02
C LEU A 117 6.91 -3.86 -2.42
N ASN A 118 7.21 -2.84 -1.61
CA ASN A 118 8.50 -2.74 -0.91
C ASN A 118 8.75 -3.91 0.04
N MET A 119 7.72 -4.41 0.73
CA MET A 119 7.84 -5.60 1.57
C MET A 119 8.20 -6.83 0.75
N ALA A 120 7.61 -6.98 -0.43
CA ALA A 120 7.79 -8.15 -1.30
C ALA A 120 9.17 -8.13 -2.00
N TYR A 121 9.56 -6.99 -2.56
CA TYR A 121 10.80 -6.88 -3.34
C TYR A 121 12.07 -6.75 -2.48
N ASN A 122 11.95 -6.25 -1.25
CA ASN A 122 13.08 -6.14 -0.32
C ASN A 122 13.09 -7.30 0.69
N GLN A 123 12.58 -8.48 0.34
CA GLN A 123 12.77 -9.70 1.12
C GLN A 123 14.25 -10.06 1.16
N GLN A 124 14.88 -9.79 2.32
CA GLN A 124 16.11 -10.47 2.70
C GLN A 124 15.88 -12.00 2.66
N GLU A 125 16.94 -12.73 2.31
CA GLU A 125 16.95 -14.18 2.42
C GLU A 125 16.56 -14.58 3.85
N TYR A 126 15.74 -15.62 3.97
CA TYR A 126 15.18 -16.01 5.25
C TYR A 126 16.30 -16.43 6.22
N ASP A 127 16.56 -15.58 7.22
CA ASP A 127 17.47 -15.85 8.32
C ASP A 127 16.66 -16.01 9.63
N PRO A 128 16.49 -17.24 10.15
CA PRO A 128 15.77 -17.49 11.39
C PRO A 128 16.34 -16.73 12.59
N GLU A 129 17.65 -16.46 12.63
CA GLU A 129 18.27 -15.73 13.74
C GLU A 129 17.96 -14.24 13.65
N HIS A 130 17.88 -13.69 12.44
CA HIS A 130 17.42 -12.31 12.22
C HIS A 130 15.99 -12.11 12.75
N PHE A 131 15.05 -12.99 12.39
CA PHE A 131 13.65 -12.85 12.81
C PHE A 131 13.40 -13.06 14.31
N LYS A 132 14.34 -13.67 15.05
CA LYS A 132 14.24 -13.78 16.52
C LYS A 132 14.47 -12.45 17.23
N VAL A 133 15.20 -11.53 16.59
CA VAL A 133 15.62 -10.26 17.19
C VAL A 133 15.10 -9.05 16.42
N THR A 134 14.26 -9.25 15.41
CA THR A 134 13.63 -8.17 14.65
C THR A 134 12.11 -8.31 14.62
N CYS A 135 11.44 -7.16 14.64
CA CYS A 135 10.04 -7.06 14.29
C CYS A 135 9.90 -7.05 12.77
N PRO A 136 9.05 -7.92 12.20
CA PRO A 136 8.84 -7.97 10.76
C PRO A 136 8.29 -6.65 10.23
N ARG A 137 8.74 -6.24 9.05
CA ARG A 137 8.19 -5.12 8.28
C ARG A 137 6.67 -5.18 8.14
N THR A 138 6.01 -4.02 8.11
CA THR A 138 4.54 -3.95 8.05
C THR A 138 4.00 -2.58 7.66
N TRP A 139 2.78 -2.58 7.16
CA TRP A 139 1.92 -1.40 7.04
C TRP A 139 1.03 -1.30 8.28
N ASP A 140 1.14 -0.21 9.03
CA ASP A 140 0.36 -0.03 10.27
C ASP A 140 -0.96 0.72 10.06
N GLY A 141 -1.23 1.21 8.83
CA GLY A 141 -2.36 2.06 8.50
C GLY A 141 -1.98 3.49 8.10
N PHE A 142 -0.76 3.93 8.44
CA PHE A 142 -0.22 5.25 8.09
C PHE A 142 1.19 5.17 7.50
N GLY A 143 2.02 4.28 8.04
CA GLY A 143 3.44 4.20 7.76
C GLY A 143 3.87 2.83 7.24
N CYS A 144 4.88 2.85 6.38
CA CYS A 144 5.60 1.65 5.98
C CYS A 144 6.81 1.45 6.88
N TRP A 145 6.79 0.39 7.67
CA TRP A 145 7.87 0.03 8.58
C TRP A 145 8.68 -1.13 7.99
N GLY A 146 10.00 -0.98 7.94
CA GLY A 146 10.92 -2.07 7.59
C GLY A 146 11.14 -3.04 8.75
N ASP A 147 11.96 -4.07 8.52
CA ASP A 147 12.37 -4.95 9.62
C ASP A 147 13.15 -4.13 10.64
N THR A 148 12.73 -4.22 11.90
CA THR A 148 13.18 -3.32 12.95
C THR A 148 13.76 -4.12 14.10
N PRO A 149 15.03 -3.92 14.50
CA PRO A 149 15.61 -4.63 15.64
C PRO A 149 14.81 -4.39 16.94
N ALA A 150 14.68 -5.43 17.75
CA ALA A 150 14.01 -5.37 19.04
C ALA A 150 14.68 -4.34 19.96
N SER A 151 13.88 -3.70 20.81
CA SER A 151 14.35 -2.67 21.75
C SER A 151 15.00 -1.46 21.08
N THR A 152 14.66 -1.18 19.81
CA THR A 152 15.09 0.04 19.11
C THR A 152 13.92 0.98 18.82
N THR A 153 14.25 2.25 18.60
CA THR A 153 13.31 3.25 18.09
C THR A 153 13.68 3.58 16.66
N VAL A 154 12.71 3.43 15.77
CA VAL A 154 12.83 3.79 14.36
C VAL A 154 11.86 4.90 14.04
N SER A 155 12.22 5.72 13.05
CA SER A 155 11.44 6.87 12.66
C SER A 155 11.26 6.92 11.15
N ILE A 156 10.06 7.25 10.71
CA ILE A 156 9.75 7.57 9.31
C ILE A 156 9.25 9.01 9.22
N SER A 157 9.36 9.61 8.05
CA SER A 157 8.72 10.91 7.78
C SER A 157 7.21 10.80 7.90
N CYS A 158 6.56 11.83 8.43
CA CYS A 158 5.10 11.86 8.45
C CYS A 158 4.54 11.77 7.03
N PRO A 159 3.58 10.86 6.76
CA PRO A 159 2.94 10.77 5.45
C PRO A 159 2.19 12.05 5.09
N ILE A 160 2.30 12.46 3.83
CA ILE A 160 1.74 13.73 3.35
C ILE A 160 0.21 13.76 3.32
N PHE A 161 -0.44 12.60 3.35
CA PHE A 161 -1.89 12.48 3.33
C PHE A 161 -2.55 12.73 4.70
N ILE A 162 -1.77 12.93 5.76
CA ILE A 162 -2.27 13.33 7.07
C ILE A 162 -2.35 14.86 7.11
N THR A 163 -3.49 15.44 7.49
CA THR A 163 -3.62 16.90 7.63
C THR A 163 -2.78 17.44 8.78
N HIS A 164 -2.30 18.68 8.64
CA HIS A 164 -1.60 19.44 9.69
C HIS A 164 -0.32 18.81 10.23
N VAL A 165 0.32 17.90 9.49
CA VAL A 165 1.71 17.51 9.73
C VAL A 165 2.62 18.39 8.90
N ASP A 166 3.53 19.08 9.58
CA ASP A 166 4.66 19.71 8.89
C ASP A 166 5.48 18.59 8.25
N LYS A 167 5.94 18.78 7.01
CA LYS A 167 6.81 17.82 6.29
C LYS A 167 8.09 17.45 7.06
N LEU A 168 8.44 18.21 8.09
CA LEU A 168 9.60 18.01 8.95
C LEU A 168 9.31 17.13 10.18
N ARG A 169 8.05 16.80 10.48
CA ARG A 169 7.71 15.91 11.59
C ARG A 169 7.98 14.46 11.21
N LYS A 170 8.42 13.71 12.23
CA LYS A 170 8.67 12.27 12.13
C LYS A 170 7.69 11.51 13.01
N LEU A 171 7.20 10.39 12.50
CA LEU A 171 6.54 9.38 13.30
C LEU A 171 7.61 8.50 13.92
N ASN A 172 7.52 8.27 15.22
CA ASN A 172 8.42 7.39 15.96
C ASN A 172 7.65 6.17 16.42
N ILE A 173 8.21 4.99 16.22
CA ILE A 173 7.75 3.77 16.86
C ILE A 173 8.90 3.21 17.69
N THR A 174 8.62 2.96 18.97
CA THR A 174 9.47 2.17 19.86
C THR A 174 8.89 0.77 19.91
N ILE A 175 9.71 -0.20 19.55
CA ILE A 175 9.34 -1.61 19.60
C ILE A 175 9.93 -2.21 20.88
N VAL A 176 9.04 -2.57 21.81
CA VAL A 176 9.35 -3.16 23.11
C VAL A 176 9.45 -4.67 23.02
#